data_AF-A0A1Q4UMT8-F1
#
_entry.id   AF-A0A1Q4UMT8-F1
#
_cell.length_a   1.000
_cell.length_b   1.000
_cell.length_c   1.000
_cell.angle_alpha   90.00
_cell.angle_beta   90.00
_cell.angle_gamma   90.00
#
_symmetry.space_group_name_H-M   'P 1'
#
loop_
_entity.id
_entity.type
_entity.pdbx_description
1 polymer ?
#
loop_
_entity_poly.entity_id
_entity_poly.type
_entity_poly.pdbx_seq_one_letter_code
_entity_poly.pdbx_strand_id
1 'polypeptide(L)' 'MSYVDHELSIDEMLADPIVRTLMAYDRITEKDIRKTLARVASARETSAPRLARHHPKQSPKNWAQQSVHINAPKTAA' A
#
# COMPACT_ATOMS: atom_id res chain seq x y z
N MET A 1 -0.21 -17.78 19.34
CA MET A 1 0.08 -16.36 19.65
C MET A 1 -0.11 -15.55 18.38
N SER A 2 -1.18 -14.77 18.27
CA SER A 2 -1.43 -13.87 17.14
C SER A 2 -0.74 -12.53 17.42
N TYR A 3 0.40 -12.29 16.77
CA TYR A 3 1.16 -11.04 16.83
C TYR A 3 1.13 -10.31 15.47
N VAL A 4 0.17 -10.59 14.60
CA VAL A 4 0.33 -10.31 13.16
C VAL A 4 -0.66 -9.27 12.59
N ASP A 5 -1.74 -8.93 13.28
CA ASP A 5 -2.79 -8.04 12.72
C ASP A 5 -2.94 -6.68 13.42
N HIS A 6 -1.99 -6.27 14.27
CA HIS A 6 -2.04 -4.93 14.84
C HIS A 6 -1.34 -3.92 13.94
N GLU A 7 -2.12 -3.09 13.25
CA GLU A 7 -1.58 -1.93 12.55
C GLU A 7 -1.05 -0.92 13.58
N LEU A 8 0.25 -0.59 13.46
CA LEU A 8 0.89 0.42 14.30
C LEU A 8 0.22 1.78 14.09
N SER A 9 -0.29 2.37 15.16
CA SER A 9 -0.85 3.72 15.08
C SER A 9 0.23 4.77 14.88
N ILE A 10 -0.14 5.93 14.32
CA ILE A 10 0.79 7.04 14.12
C ILE A 10 1.36 7.55 15.46
N ASP A 11 0.56 7.54 16.52
CA ASP A 11 0.99 8.03 17.84
C ASP A 11 2.01 7.06 18.47
N GLU A 12 1.83 5.75 18.31
CA GLU A 12 2.81 4.75 18.73
C GLU A 12 4.10 4.85 17.92
N MET A 13 4.00 5.03 16.60
CA MET A 13 5.17 5.28 15.74
C MET A 13 5.95 6.52 16.17
N LEU A 14 5.26 7.61 16.52
CA LEU A 14 5.91 8.86 16.96
C LEU A 14 6.48 8.78 18.39
N ALA A 15 6.00 7.82 19.19
CA ALA A 15 6.57 7.52 20.51
C ALA A 15 7.85 6.67 20.42
N ASP A 16 8.13 6.01 19.30
CA ASP A 16 9.29 5.15 19.10
C ASP A 16 10.63 5.95 19.17
N PRO A 17 11.58 5.56 20.04
CA PRO A 17 12.88 6.24 20.16
C PRO A 17 13.70 6.33 18.87
N ILE A 18 13.62 5.32 18.00
CA ILE A 18 14.32 5.30 16.70
C ILE A 18 13.74 6.40 15.81
N VAL A 19 12.40 6.46 15.72
CA VAL A 19 11.69 7.47 14.93
C VAL A 19 12.02 8.87 15.46
N ARG A 20 11.98 9.09 16.77
CA ARG A 20 12.31 10.38 17.38
C ARG A 20 13.76 10.80 17.14
N THR A 21 14.70 9.85 17.13
CA THR A 21 16.10 10.11 16.82
C THR A 21 16.28 10.57 15.37
N LEU A 22 15.63 9.90 14.42
CA LEU A 22 15.66 10.29 13.01
C LEU A 22 15.00 11.66 12.79
N MET A 23 13.84 11.91 13.40
CA MET A 23 13.18 13.21 13.36
C MET A 23 14.10 14.34 13.85
N ALA A 24 14.82 14.12 14.95
CA ALA A 24 15.76 15.09 15.49
C ALA A 24 16.94 15.36 14.55
N TYR A 25 17.49 14.30 13.93
CA TYR A 25 18.57 14.40 12.95
C TYR A 25 18.16 15.23 11.73
N ASP A 26 16.96 14.96 11.19
CA ASP A 26 16.42 15.65 10.01
C ASP A 26 15.76 17.01 10.34
N ARG A 27 15.73 17.40 11.62
CA ARG A 27 15.04 18.61 12.12
C ARG A 27 13.55 18.65 11.76
N ILE A 28 12.90 17.49 11.74
CA ILE A 28 11.48 17.32 11.46
C ILE A 28 10.71 17.29 12.77
N THR A 29 9.63 18.08 12.85
CA THR A 29 8.73 18.05 14.01
C THR A 29 7.55 17.12 13.78
N GLU A 30 6.91 16.68 14.86
CA GLU A 30 5.66 15.92 14.81
C GLU A 30 4.58 16.66 14.00
N LYS A 31 4.54 17.99 14.12
CA LYS A 31 3.60 18.84 13.38
C LYS A 31 3.82 18.73 11.87
N ASP A 32 5.07 18.64 11.41
CA ASP A 32 5.40 18.51 9.99
C ASP A 32 4.92 17.17 9.43
N ILE A 33 5.07 16.10 10.21
CA ILE A 33 4.57 14.76 9.87
C ILE A 33 3.06 14.78 9.75
N ARG A 34 2.34 15.25 10.78
CA ARG A 34 0.87 15.32 10.78
C ARG A 34 0.32 16.18 9.64
N LYS A 35 0.97 17.31 9.36
CA LYS A 35 0.63 18.19 8.23
C LYS A 35 0.81 17.48 6.89
N THR A 36 1.88 16.70 6.72
CA THR A 36 2.14 15.94 5.49
C THR A 36 1.15 14.81 5.31
N LEU A 37 0.84 14.07 6.38
CA LEU A 37 -0.19 13.03 6.37
C LEU A 37 -1.56 13.59 5.95
N ALA A 38 -1.96 14.74 6.52
CA ALA A 38 -3.20 15.41 6.14
C ALA A 38 -3.21 15.78 4.64
N ARG A 39 -2.11 16.32 4.11
CA ARG A 39 -1.97 16.64 2.68
C ARG A 39 -2.08 15.40 1.80
N VAL A 40 -1.45 14.29 2.19
CA VAL A 40 -1.50 13.03 1.44
C VAL A 40 -2.91 12.45 1.45
N ALA A 41 -3.60 12.50 2.60
CA ALA A 41 -5.00 12.08 2.70
C ALA A 41 -5.90 12.89 1.75
N SER A 42 -5.81 14.22 1.78
CA SER A 42 -6.56 15.10 0.87
C SER A 42 -6.20 14.89 -0.61
N ALA A 43 -4.92 14.62 -0.91
CA ALA A 43 -4.48 14.34 -2.27
C ALA A 43 -5.04 13.02 -2.82
N ARG A 44 -5.17 11.98 -1.98
CA ARG A 44 -5.81 10.71 -2.33
C ARG A 44 -7.28 10.89 -2.68
N GLU A 45 -8.00 11.71 -1.92
CA GLU A 45 -9.41 12.04 -2.20
C GLU A 45 -9.56 12.80 -3.52
N THR A 46 -8.62 13.69 -3.83
CA THR A 46 -8.66 14.52 -5.04
C THR A 46 -8.21 13.76 -6.30
N SER A 47 -7.32 12.78 -6.14
CA SER A 47 -6.73 11.99 -7.24
C SER A 47 -7.44 10.66 -7.49
N ALA A 48 -8.45 10.32 -6.69
CA ALA A 48 -9.34 9.21 -7.03
C ALA A 48 -10.01 9.54 -8.37
N PRO A 49 -9.77 8.77 -9.46
CA PRO A 49 -10.54 8.97 -10.66
C PRO A 49 -11.99 8.75 -10.26
N ARG A 50 -12.85 9.74 -10.53
CA ARG A 50 -14.30 9.55 -10.53
C ARG A 50 -14.62 8.54 -11.63
N LEU A 51 -14.35 7.26 -11.39
CA LEU A 51 -14.92 6.19 -12.17
C LEU A 51 -16.39 6.16 -11.80
N ALA A 52 -17.15 7.00 -12.50
CA ALA A 52 -18.52 6.66 -12.82
C ALA A 52 -18.50 5.24 -13.41
N ARG A 53 -19.00 4.27 -12.66
CA ARG A 53 -19.37 2.98 -13.24
C ARG A 53 -20.61 2.43 -12.55
N HIS A 54 -21.73 2.72 -13.21
CA HIS A 54 -22.89 1.83 -13.29
C HIS A 54 -22.45 0.34 -13.30
N HIS A 55 -22.96 -0.45 -12.33
CA HIS A 55 -23.41 -1.86 -12.32
C HIS A 55 -22.87 -2.91 -13.34
N PRO A 56 -22.97 -4.25 -13.10
CA PRO A 56 -23.43 -5.02 -11.93
C PRO A 56 -22.46 -6.17 -11.51
N LYS A 57 -22.88 -6.95 -10.49
CA LYS A 57 -22.28 -8.20 -9.98
C LYS A 57 -21.62 -9.08 -11.08
N GLN A 58 -20.33 -9.38 -10.94
CA GLN A 58 -19.71 -10.55 -11.56
C GLN A 58 -19.07 -11.43 -10.48
N SER A 59 -19.44 -12.71 -10.52
CA SER A 59 -19.03 -13.78 -9.62
C SER A 59 -17.53 -14.13 -9.78
N PRO A 60 -16.88 -14.66 -8.73
CA PRO A 60 -15.46 -14.99 -8.81
C PRO A 60 -15.27 -16.24 -9.68
N LYS A 61 -14.58 -16.09 -10.81
CA LYS A 61 -14.12 -17.19 -11.66
C LYS A 61 -12.71 -17.60 -11.23
N ASN A 62 -12.65 -18.76 -10.57
CA ASN A 62 -11.57 -19.74 -10.42
C ASN A 62 -10.16 -19.37 -10.91
N TRP A 63 -9.23 -19.25 -9.96
CA TRP A 63 -7.78 -19.09 -10.10
C TRP A 63 -7.03 -20.32 -10.66
N ALA A 64 -7.74 -21.38 -11.08
CA ALA A 64 -7.14 -22.66 -11.39
C ALA A 64 -7.04 -22.93 -12.90
N GLN A 65 -6.36 -22.08 -13.68
CA GLN A 65 -6.06 -22.41 -15.09
C GLN A 65 -5.01 -21.50 -15.77
N GLN A 66 -3.81 -21.38 -15.20
CA GLN A 66 -2.63 -20.98 -15.99
C GLN A 66 -1.43 -21.85 -15.59
N SER A 67 -1.55 -23.17 -15.82
CA SER A 67 -0.39 -24.02 -16.00
C SER A 67 0.26 -23.69 -17.35
N VAL A 68 1.48 -23.19 -17.27
CA VAL A 68 2.32 -22.70 -18.37
C VAL A 68 2.57 -23.81 -19.40
N HIS A 69 2.09 -23.65 -20.63
CA HIS A 69 2.60 -24.40 -21.78
C HIS A 69 3.93 -23.77 -22.21
N ILE A 70 5.03 -24.36 -21.78
CA ILE A 70 6.38 -24.01 -22.25
C ILE A 70 6.56 -24.71 -23.61
N ASN A 71 6.41 -23.98 -24.71
CA ASN A 71 6.80 -24.46 -26.03
C ASN A 71 8.33 -24.36 -26.17
N ALA A 72 9.01 -25.50 -26.30
CA ALA A 72 10.43 -25.59 -26.62
C ALA A 72 10.67 -25.33 -28.12
N PRO A 73 11.73 -24.60 -28.51
CA PRO A 73 12.06 -24.37 -29.92
C PRO A 73 12.70 -25.61 -30.56
N LYS A 74 12.22 -25.93 -31.77
CA LYS A 74 12.69 -27.02 -32.62
C LYS A 74 14.05 -26.65 -33.24
N THR A 75 15.11 -27.31 -32.80
CA THR A 75 16.44 -27.22 -33.44
C THR A 75 16.37 -27.93 -34.79
N ALA A 76 16.66 -27.20 -35.86
CA ALA A 76 16.85 -27.73 -37.21
C ALA A 76 18.25 -28.37 -37.31
N ALA A 77 18.32 -29.54 -37.94
CA ALA A 77 19.52 -30.16 -38.48
C ALA A 77 19.16 -30.72 -39.85
#